data_AF-A0A1V5NI66-F1
#
_entry.id   AF-A0A1V5NI66-F1
#
_cell.length_a   1.000
_cell.length_b   1.000
_cell.length_c   1.000
_cell.angle_alpha   90.00
_cell.angle_beta   90.00
_cell.angle_gamma   90.00
#
_symmetry.space_group_name_H-M   'P 1'
#
loop_
_entity.id
_entity.type
_entity.pdbx_description
1 polymer ?
#
loop_
_entity_poly.entity_id
_entity_poly.type
_entity_poly.pdbx_seq_one_letter_code
_entity_poly.pdbx_strand_id
1 'polypeptide(L)'
;MNNFIYNAAGQEDGLLTQRMDLSASISPMLTFDISHARYSAAFEDALRIDISTDCGVTFIPTGYLKQGVALATAPDQTNTFSPVSSAEWRNDTLDLAGYVGSEVIVKFINITGYGNSLFIDNINYVENPLGLNDLNENAISIAANPNPSSGLFYVNIMTINSGDVARVTIMDTKGAQLKTNNYKLNQGSTRFQTDLSEFGRGIYLLEVQTGSYSKTLKLVVL
;
A
#
# COMPACT_ATOMS: atom_id res chain seq x y z
N MET A 1 3.98 5.59 -24.04
CA MET A 1 5.19 6.28 -24.54
C MET A 1 5.81 5.40 -25.62
N ASN A 2 6.23 5.98 -26.74
CA ASN A 2 6.67 5.22 -27.91
C ASN A 2 8.20 5.27 -28.07
N ASN A 3 8.89 4.31 -27.47
CA ASN A 3 10.36 4.23 -27.56
C ASN A 3 10.83 3.60 -28.88
N PHE A 4 9.96 2.84 -29.55
CA PHE A 4 10.30 2.02 -30.71
C PHE A 4 10.84 2.81 -31.91
N ILE A 5 10.36 4.05 -32.09
CA ILE A 5 10.84 4.97 -33.13
C ILE A 5 11.72 6.10 -32.56
N TYR A 6 11.93 6.13 -31.25
CA TYR A 6 12.56 7.25 -30.56
C TYR A 6 14.06 6.99 -30.30
N ASN A 7 14.87 7.22 -31.33
CA ASN A 7 16.32 7.02 -31.31
C ASN A 7 17.06 8.14 -30.57
N ALA A 8 16.89 8.20 -29.25
CA ALA A 8 17.52 9.19 -28.39
C ALA A 8 17.82 8.61 -27.00
N ALA A 9 18.62 7.54 -26.94
CA ALA A 9 18.92 6.85 -25.68
C ALA A 9 19.31 7.81 -24.54
N GLY A 10 18.68 7.65 -23.39
CA GLY A 10 18.82 8.49 -22.20
C GLY A 10 17.86 9.69 -22.13
N GLN A 11 17.09 9.98 -23.19
CA GLN A 11 16.04 11.02 -23.12
C GLN A 11 14.87 10.58 -22.24
N GLU A 12 14.23 11.57 -21.60
CA GLU A 12 13.18 11.36 -20.62
C GLU A 12 11.84 11.95 -21.10
N ASP A 13 10.78 11.15 -20.99
CA ASP A 13 9.39 11.59 -21.17
C ASP A 13 8.62 11.41 -19.86
N GLY A 14 7.98 12.49 -19.40
CA GLY A 14 7.28 12.53 -18.11
C GLY A 14 5.76 12.58 -18.24
N LEU A 15 5.07 11.70 -17.51
CA LEU A 15 3.63 11.77 -17.26
C LEU A 15 3.39 12.20 -15.80
N LEU A 16 2.69 13.31 -15.58
CA LEU A 16 2.39 13.83 -14.26
C LEU A 16 0.95 13.46 -13.85
N THR A 17 0.78 13.09 -12.58
CA THR A 17 -0.55 12.91 -11.99
C THR A 17 -1.19 14.26 -11.64
N GLN A 18 -2.48 14.22 -11.30
CA GLN A 18 -3.07 15.30 -10.49
C GLN A 18 -2.44 15.31 -9.08
N ARG A 19 -2.72 16.39 -8.33
CA ARG A 19 -2.33 16.48 -6.92
C ARG A 19 -3.06 15.41 -6.12
N MET A 20 -2.32 14.73 -5.25
CA MET A 20 -2.84 13.77 -4.29
C MET A 20 -2.66 14.36 -2.90
N ASP A 21 -3.75 14.50 -2.15
CA ASP A 21 -3.72 14.98 -0.76
C ASP A 21 -3.50 13.80 0.17
N LEU A 22 -2.34 13.76 0.83
CA LEU A 22 -1.99 12.70 1.79
C LEU A 22 -2.08 13.19 3.24
N SER A 23 -2.74 14.32 3.50
CA SER A 23 -2.83 14.93 4.83
C SER A 23 -3.51 14.03 5.86
N ALA A 24 -4.54 13.29 5.45
CA ALA A 24 -5.28 12.33 6.28
C ALA A 24 -4.91 10.85 6.02
N SER A 25 -3.85 10.60 5.24
CA SER A 25 -3.42 9.23 4.91
C SER A 25 -2.60 8.59 6.04
N ILE A 26 -2.78 7.29 6.26
CA ILE A 26 -2.05 6.54 7.31
C ILE A 26 -0.99 5.63 6.70
N SER A 27 -1.31 5.02 5.56
CA SER A 27 -0.40 4.15 4.82
C SER A 27 -0.68 4.28 3.32
N PRO A 28 -0.46 5.47 2.74
CA PRO A 28 -0.82 5.73 1.37
C PRO A 28 0.02 4.88 0.42
N MET A 29 -0.63 4.30 -0.58
CA MET A 29 0.02 3.55 -1.65
C MET A 29 -0.47 4.03 -3.00
N LEU A 30 0.43 4.11 -3.97
CA LEU A 30 0.10 4.25 -5.38
C LEU A 30 0.17 2.88 -6.04
N THR A 31 -0.84 2.51 -6.81
CA THR A 31 -0.86 1.30 -7.63
C THR A 31 -1.07 1.69 -9.09
N PHE A 32 -0.47 0.93 -9.99
CA PHE A 32 -0.59 1.17 -11.42
C PHE A 32 -0.26 -0.11 -12.18
N ASP A 33 -0.84 -0.25 -13.35
CA ASP A 33 -0.50 -1.33 -14.27
C ASP A 33 0.54 -0.84 -15.27
N ILE A 34 1.53 -1.69 -15.54
CA ILE A 34 2.57 -1.43 -16.53
C ILE A 34 2.63 -2.57 -17.54
N SER A 35 2.87 -2.23 -18.80
CA SER A 35 3.15 -3.19 -19.85
C SER A 35 4.28 -2.72 -20.77
N HIS A 36 5.26 -3.59 -20.99
CA HIS A 36 6.42 -3.31 -21.83
C HIS A 36 7.06 -4.60 -22.35
N ALA A 37 7.44 -4.60 -23.62
CA ALA A 37 8.33 -5.60 -24.22
C ALA A 37 9.64 -4.92 -24.60
N ARG A 38 10.78 -5.58 -24.47
CA ARG A 38 12.03 -5.00 -24.99
C ARG A 38 12.13 -5.23 -26.49
N TYR A 39 12.91 -4.40 -27.17
CA TYR A 39 13.34 -4.73 -28.54
C TYR A 39 14.35 -5.89 -28.52
N SER A 40 15.35 -5.79 -27.65
CA SER A 40 16.33 -6.83 -27.34
C SER A 40 17.06 -6.50 -26.03
N ALA A 41 17.93 -7.38 -25.54
CA ALA A 41 18.79 -7.11 -24.40
C ALA A 41 19.81 -5.96 -24.60
N ALA A 42 19.99 -5.46 -25.84
CA ALA A 42 20.89 -4.35 -26.13
C ALA A 42 20.20 -2.97 -26.01
N PHE A 43 18.87 -2.93 -26.00
CA PHE A 43 18.06 -1.71 -25.98
C PHE A 43 17.12 -1.75 -24.77
N GLU A 44 17.58 -1.14 -23.68
CA GLU A 44 16.90 -1.20 -22.40
C GLU A 44 16.27 0.14 -22.05
N ASP A 45 14.95 0.21 -22.16
CA ASP A 45 14.18 1.31 -21.59
C ASP A 45 14.11 1.18 -20.06
N ALA A 46 13.85 2.29 -19.39
CA ALA A 46 13.62 2.34 -17.95
C ALA A 46 12.37 3.14 -17.60
N LEU A 47 11.73 2.77 -16.49
CA LEU A 47 10.72 3.57 -15.82
C LEU A 47 11.24 3.98 -14.43
N ARG A 48 11.33 5.29 -14.21
CA ARG A 48 11.59 5.91 -12.91
C ARG A 48 10.33 6.61 -12.42
N ILE A 49 10.11 6.65 -11.10
CA ILE A 49 9.05 7.47 -10.52
C ILE A 49 9.68 8.52 -9.61
N ASP A 50 9.42 9.78 -9.93
CA ASP A 50 9.81 10.93 -9.12
C ASP A 50 8.55 11.55 -8.48
N ILE A 51 8.73 12.28 -7.39
CA ILE A 51 7.64 12.91 -6.64
C ILE A 51 8.00 14.34 -6.25
N SER A 52 6.99 15.19 -6.24
CA SER A 52 7.07 16.59 -5.80
C SER A 52 6.18 16.78 -4.57
N THR A 53 6.71 17.48 -3.56
CA THR A 53 5.98 17.96 -2.37
C THR A 53 5.85 19.49 -2.36
N ASP A 54 6.26 20.16 -3.44
CA ASP A 54 6.35 21.62 -3.56
C ASP A 54 5.55 22.15 -4.75
N CYS A 55 4.36 21.59 -4.97
CA CYS A 55 3.44 21.98 -6.05
C CYS A 55 3.99 21.79 -7.47
N GLY A 56 4.96 20.89 -7.66
CA GLY A 56 5.55 20.55 -8.96
C GLY A 56 6.75 21.42 -9.33
N VAL A 57 7.34 22.16 -8.39
CA VAL A 57 8.53 22.98 -8.66
C VAL A 57 9.78 22.09 -8.75
N THR A 58 9.96 21.19 -7.79
CA THR A 58 11.04 20.20 -7.79
C THR A 58 10.49 18.78 -7.71
N PHE A 59 11.22 17.84 -8.31
CA PHE A 59 10.90 16.42 -8.31
C PHE A 59 12.13 15.65 -7.85
N ILE A 60 11.93 14.76 -6.88
CA ILE A 60 12.98 13.89 -6.34
C ILE A 60 12.64 12.42 -6.61
N PRO A 61 13.65 11.55 -6.85
CA PRO A 61 13.40 10.14 -7.06
C PRO A 61 12.81 9.47 -5.83
N THR A 62 11.76 8.67 -6.02
CA THR A 62 11.13 7.89 -4.94
C THR A 62 11.91 6.64 -4.56
N GLY A 63 12.88 6.24 -5.41
CA GLY A 63 13.59 4.96 -5.33
C GLY A 63 12.99 3.88 -6.24
N TYR A 64 11.83 4.12 -6.85
CA TYR A 64 11.31 3.23 -7.90
C TYR A 64 12.08 3.48 -9.21
N LEU A 65 12.84 2.47 -9.64
CA LEU A 65 13.50 2.40 -10.94
C LEU A 65 13.49 0.95 -11.43
N LYS A 66 12.85 0.70 -12.57
CA LYS A 66 12.90 -0.59 -13.26
C LYS A 66 13.42 -0.40 -14.67
N GLN A 67 14.39 -1.20 -15.08
CA GLN A 67 15.04 -1.14 -16.38
C GLN A 67 15.19 -2.55 -16.97
N GLY A 68 15.19 -2.64 -18.31
CA GLY A 68 15.51 -3.89 -19.00
C GLY A 68 14.60 -5.03 -18.57
N VAL A 69 15.18 -6.16 -18.15
CA VAL A 69 14.40 -7.33 -17.70
C VAL A 69 13.49 -7.05 -16.50
N ALA A 70 13.87 -6.13 -15.61
CA ALA A 70 13.03 -5.78 -14.46
C ALA A 70 11.82 -4.95 -14.88
N LEU A 71 11.94 -4.18 -15.96
CA LEU A 71 10.84 -3.42 -16.54
C LEU A 71 9.90 -4.32 -17.32
N ALA A 72 10.44 -5.20 -18.16
CA ALA A 72 9.71 -6.04 -19.11
C ALA A 72 8.60 -6.89 -18.45
N THR A 73 7.49 -7.01 -19.17
CA THR A 73 6.32 -7.83 -18.81
C THR A 73 5.93 -8.79 -19.95
N ALA A 74 6.51 -8.61 -21.14
CA ALA A 74 6.34 -9.47 -22.29
C ALA A 74 7.72 -9.84 -22.89
N PRO A 75 7.82 -10.93 -23.68
CA PRO A 75 9.06 -11.33 -24.34
C PRO A 75 9.60 -10.26 -25.29
N ASP A 76 10.90 -10.31 -25.56
CA ASP A 76 11.56 -9.43 -26.52
C ASP A 76 10.94 -9.58 -27.92
N GLN A 77 10.72 -8.47 -28.62
CA GLN A 77 10.19 -8.47 -29.99
C GLN A 77 10.63 -7.25 -30.79
N THR A 78 10.77 -7.44 -32.11
CA THR A 78 11.29 -6.42 -33.04
C THR A 78 10.20 -5.63 -33.76
N ASN A 79 8.93 -5.95 -33.53
CA ASN A 79 7.78 -5.16 -34.00
C ASN A 79 7.36 -4.18 -32.91
N THR A 80 6.63 -3.13 -33.28
CA THR A 80 6.03 -2.22 -32.30
C THR A 80 5.12 -3.00 -31.35
N PHE A 81 5.44 -2.95 -30.06
CA PHE A 81 4.68 -3.61 -29.03
C PHE A 81 3.36 -2.89 -28.75
N SER A 82 2.30 -3.67 -28.63
CA SER A 82 1.02 -3.28 -28.06
C SER A 82 0.50 -4.46 -27.25
N PRO A 83 0.06 -4.27 -25.98
CA PRO A 83 -0.49 -5.35 -25.18
C PRO A 83 -1.76 -5.93 -25.80
N VAL A 84 -1.88 -7.25 -25.85
CA VAL A 84 -3.06 -7.96 -26.38
C VAL A 84 -3.70 -8.89 -25.34
N SER A 85 -3.03 -9.14 -24.23
CA SER A 85 -3.55 -9.97 -23.13
C SER A 85 -3.27 -9.35 -21.76
N SER A 86 -4.11 -9.68 -20.78
CA SER A 86 -3.91 -9.24 -19.39
C SER A 86 -2.64 -9.81 -18.74
N ALA A 87 -2.10 -10.92 -19.25
CA ALA A 87 -0.86 -11.52 -18.74
C ALA A 87 0.38 -10.68 -19.07
N GLU A 88 0.29 -9.77 -20.04
CA GLU A 88 1.36 -8.83 -20.39
C GLU A 88 1.34 -7.57 -19.53
N TRP A 89 0.39 -7.46 -18.61
CA TRP A 89 0.31 -6.38 -17.64
C TRP A 89 0.79 -6.87 -16.28
N ARG A 90 1.64 -6.07 -15.64
CA ARG A 90 2.05 -6.26 -14.26
C ARG A 90 1.47 -5.12 -13.43
N ASN A 91 0.81 -5.45 -12.33
CA ASN A 91 0.47 -4.45 -11.32
C ASN A 91 1.70 -4.17 -10.45
N ASP A 92 2.12 -2.91 -10.41
CA ASP A 92 3.20 -2.43 -9.57
C ASP A 92 2.65 -1.47 -8.52
N THR A 93 3.42 -1.33 -7.43
CA THR A 93 3.06 -0.47 -6.30
C THR A 93 4.22 0.41 -5.90
N LEU A 94 3.89 1.60 -5.38
CA LEU A 94 4.82 2.54 -4.78
C LEU A 94 4.28 2.92 -3.39
N ASP A 95 5.10 2.71 -2.37
CA ASP A 95 4.83 3.16 -1.01
C ASP A 95 5.00 4.69 -0.92
N LEU A 96 3.99 5.37 -0.38
CA LEU A 96 3.99 6.81 -0.18
C LEU A 96 4.03 7.20 1.30
N ALA A 97 4.27 6.25 2.23
CA ALA A 97 4.28 6.51 3.67
C ALA A 97 5.23 7.64 4.09
N GLY A 98 6.35 7.83 3.37
CA GLY A 98 7.29 8.93 3.61
C GLY A 98 6.74 10.35 3.31
N TYR A 99 5.56 10.44 2.68
CA TYR A 99 4.93 11.70 2.25
C TYR A 99 3.58 11.96 2.94
N VAL A 100 3.24 11.17 3.96
CA VAL A 100 2.06 11.41 4.82
C VAL A 100 2.11 12.84 5.38
N GLY A 101 0.95 13.52 5.40
CA GLY A 101 0.85 14.89 5.87
C GLY A 101 1.10 15.96 4.79
N SER A 102 1.38 15.57 3.54
CA SER A 102 1.70 16.49 2.43
C SER A 102 0.74 16.33 1.25
N GLU A 103 0.65 17.36 0.41
CA GLU A 103 0.14 17.22 -0.96
C GLU A 103 1.28 16.84 -1.90
N VAL A 104 1.06 15.86 -2.77
CA VAL A 104 2.10 15.37 -3.69
C VAL A 104 1.65 15.34 -5.15
N ILE A 105 2.63 15.47 -6.05
CA ILE A 105 2.47 15.18 -7.49
C ILE A 105 3.47 14.10 -7.86
N VAL A 106 3.00 13.00 -8.44
CA VAL A 106 3.86 11.93 -8.92
C VAL A 106 4.12 12.10 -10.41
N LYS A 107 5.37 11.83 -10.82
CA LYS A 107 5.82 11.86 -12.21
C LYS A 107 6.39 10.50 -12.60
N PHE A 108 5.73 9.84 -13.54
CA PHE A 108 6.25 8.65 -14.21
C PHE A 108 7.18 9.09 -15.33
N ILE A 109 8.42 8.61 -15.31
CA ILE A 109 9.46 9.04 -16.23
C ILE A 109 9.94 7.82 -17.01
N ASN A 110 9.60 7.79 -18.29
CA ASN A 110 10.16 6.85 -19.24
C ASN A 110 11.50 7.38 -19.72
N ILE A 111 12.54 6.55 -19.57
CA ILE A 111 13.88 6.81 -20.07
C ILE A 111 14.10 5.87 -21.24
N THR A 112 14.15 6.40 -22.46
CA THR A 112 14.30 5.57 -23.66
C THR A 112 15.72 5.00 -23.72
N GLY A 113 15.85 3.72 -24.01
CA GLY A 113 17.06 3.03 -24.44
C GLY A 113 16.96 2.63 -25.91
N TYR A 114 16.05 3.24 -26.67
CA TYR A 114 15.64 2.84 -28.02
C TYR A 114 15.03 1.42 -28.05
N GLY A 115 14.30 1.05 -27.00
CA GLY A 115 13.64 -0.24 -26.89
C GLY A 115 12.28 -0.27 -27.60
N ASN A 116 11.21 -0.49 -26.85
CA ASN A 116 9.86 -0.63 -27.41
C ASN A 116 8.83 0.16 -26.60
N SER A 117 7.59 0.21 -27.08
CA SER A 117 6.51 0.95 -26.43
C SER A 117 6.34 0.57 -24.94
N LEU A 118 6.07 1.57 -24.12
CA LEU A 118 5.78 1.44 -22.69
C LEU A 118 4.37 1.99 -22.42
N PHE A 119 3.55 1.18 -21.75
CA PHE A 119 2.18 1.52 -21.38
C PHE A 119 2.03 1.56 -19.87
N ILE A 120 1.29 2.55 -19.40
CA ILE A 120 0.89 2.71 -17.99
C ILE A 120 -0.62 2.89 -18.01
N ASP A 121 -1.33 2.16 -17.16
CA ASP A 121 -2.77 2.23 -17.01
C ASP A 121 -3.18 2.01 -15.55
N ASN A 122 -4.46 2.22 -15.22
CA ASN A 122 -5.05 1.97 -13.91
C ASN A 122 -4.24 2.58 -12.75
N ILE A 123 -3.79 3.83 -12.93
CA ILE A 123 -3.11 4.59 -11.88
C ILE A 123 -4.16 4.94 -10.81
N ASN A 124 -4.00 4.33 -9.64
CA ASN A 124 -4.86 4.55 -8.49
C ASN A 124 -3.99 4.90 -7.30
N TYR A 125 -4.47 5.78 -6.43
CA TYR A 125 -3.89 5.96 -5.10
C TYR A 125 -4.91 5.54 -4.06
N VAL A 126 -4.40 4.89 -3.02
CA VAL A 126 -5.18 4.39 -1.91
C VAL A 126 -4.59 5.01 -0.67
N GLU A 127 -5.30 5.98 -0.09
CA GLU A 127 -4.89 6.66 1.13
C GLU A 127 -4.81 5.68 2.32
N ASN A 128 -5.75 4.73 2.33
CA ASN A 128 -5.93 3.73 3.38
C ASN A 128 -6.44 2.41 2.76
N PRO A 129 -5.59 1.38 2.58
CA PRO A 129 -6.02 0.09 2.04
C PRO A 129 -7.18 -0.50 2.86
N LEU A 130 -8.20 -1.01 2.16
CA LEU A 130 -9.42 -1.59 2.73
C LEU A 130 -9.06 -2.66 3.77
N GLY A 131 -9.16 -2.25 5.04
CA GLY A 131 -8.50 -2.83 6.20
C GLY A 131 -8.21 -1.76 7.26
N LEU A 132 -8.11 -0.49 6.82
CA LEU A 132 -7.89 0.70 7.64
C LEU A 132 -9.03 1.75 7.58
N ASN A 133 -10.07 1.55 6.75
CA ASN A 133 -11.13 2.52 6.42
C ASN A 133 -12.02 3.06 7.56
N ASP A 134 -11.81 2.66 8.82
CA ASP A 134 -12.63 3.17 9.94
C ASP A 134 -11.88 4.19 10.79
N LEU A 135 -10.88 4.88 10.24
CA LEU A 135 -10.16 5.91 10.96
C LEU A 135 -10.71 7.30 10.58
N ASN A 136 -11.93 7.61 11.04
CA ASN A 136 -12.35 9.00 11.23
C ASN A 136 -11.32 9.71 12.14
N GLU A 137 -11.28 11.06 12.14
CA GLU A 137 -10.34 11.92 12.89
C GLU A 137 -10.19 11.66 14.42
N ASN A 138 -10.93 10.70 14.98
CA ASN A 138 -10.82 10.27 16.37
C ASN A 138 -11.05 8.76 16.58
N ALA A 139 -11.04 7.97 15.51
CA ALA A 139 -11.35 6.55 15.58
C ALA A 139 -10.10 5.67 15.75
N ILE A 140 -10.33 4.38 16.03
CA ILE A 140 -9.30 3.34 16.12
C ILE A 140 -9.54 2.27 15.05
N SER A 141 -8.46 1.69 14.53
CA SER A 141 -8.52 0.49 13.70
C SER A 141 -7.85 -0.66 14.43
N ILE A 142 -8.40 -1.86 14.27
CA ILE A 142 -7.93 -3.04 14.97
C ILE A 142 -7.78 -4.16 13.95
N ALA A 143 -6.62 -4.82 13.98
CA ALA A 143 -6.37 -6.05 13.24
C ALA A 143 -5.79 -7.10 14.20
N ALA A 144 -6.01 -8.37 13.91
CA ALA A 144 -5.40 -9.48 14.64
C ALA A 144 -4.88 -10.53 13.66
N ASN A 145 -3.65 -11.00 13.89
CA ASN A 145 -2.99 -11.98 13.05
C ASN A 145 -2.26 -13.06 13.89
N PRO A 146 -2.24 -14.32 13.45
CA PRO A 146 -3.09 -14.87 12.39
C PRO A 146 -4.56 -14.95 12.87
N ASN A 147 -5.51 -14.88 11.94
CA ASN A 147 -6.92 -15.11 12.23
C ASN A 147 -7.56 -15.82 11.03
N PRO A 148 -7.91 -17.12 11.11
CA PRO A 148 -7.92 -17.98 12.30
C PRO A 148 -6.53 -18.32 12.90
N SER A 149 -6.50 -18.81 14.15
CA SER A 149 -5.29 -19.20 14.89
C SER A 149 -5.49 -20.46 15.75
N SER A 150 -4.41 -21.07 16.26
CA SER A 150 -4.45 -22.12 17.31
C SER A 150 -4.62 -21.57 18.73
N GLY A 151 -4.92 -20.28 18.88
CA GLY A 151 -5.17 -19.61 20.17
C GLY A 151 -4.32 -18.36 20.37
N LEU A 152 -3.19 -18.23 19.69
CA LEU A 152 -2.30 -17.08 19.84
C LEU A 152 -2.57 -16.01 18.78
N PHE A 153 -2.82 -14.77 19.21
CA PHE A 153 -3.06 -13.64 18.31
C PHE A 153 -2.14 -12.47 18.64
N TYR A 154 -1.57 -11.86 17.61
CA TYR A 154 -0.95 -10.55 17.67
C TYR A 154 -1.98 -9.52 17.23
N VAL A 155 -2.34 -8.61 18.13
CA VAL A 155 -3.35 -7.57 17.89
C VAL A 155 -2.63 -6.26 17.68
N ASN A 156 -3.01 -5.56 16.61
CA ASN A 156 -2.53 -4.23 16.28
C ASN A 156 -3.69 -3.25 16.39
N ILE A 157 -3.55 -2.25 17.25
CA ILE A 157 -4.43 -1.08 17.31
C ILE A 157 -3.71 0.07 16.62
N MET A 158 -4.36 0.64 15.61
CA MET A 158 -3.93 1.87 14.96
C MET A 158 -4.79 3.04 15.46
N THR A 159 -4.16 4.16 15.80
CA THR A 159 -4.84 5.40 16.20
C THR A 159 -4.05 6.61 15.68
N ILE A 160 -4.74 7.73 15.42
CA ILE A 160 -4.09 9.00 15.09
C ILE A 160 -3.86 9.87 16.35
N ASN A 161 -4.51 9.54 17.46
CA ASN A 161 -4.36 10.21 18.76
C ASN A 161 -3.29 9.50 19.61
N SER A 162 -2.31 10.26 20.11
CA SER A 162 -1.33 9.75 21.08
C SER A 162 -1.80 9.96 22.52
N GLY A 163 -1.54 8.99 23.39
CA GLY A 163 -1.71 9.16 24.84
C GLY A 163 -3.03 8.65 25.41
N ASP A 164 -3.96 8.24 24.55
CA ASP A 164 -5.19 7.56 24.96
C ASP A 164 -4.91 6.20 25.60
N VAL A 165 -5.83 5.74 26.44
CA VAL A 165 -5.80 4.40 27.02
C VAL A 165 -6.94 3.58 26.42
N ALA A 166 -6.57 2.52 25.70
CA ALA A 166 -7.51 1.54 25.19
C ALA A 166 -7.80 0.47 26.24
N ARG A 167 -9.07 0.28 26.59
CA ARG A 167 -9.55 -0.93 27.27
C ARG A 167 -9.82 -2.00 26.23
N VAL A 168 -9.12 -3.12 26.31
CA VAL A 168 -9.30 -4.29 25.44
C VAL A 168 -9.98 -5.40 26.22
N THR A 169 -11.13 -5.85 25.74
CA THR A 169 -11.95 -6.89 26.35
C THR A 169 -12.11 -8.05 25.37
N ILE A 170 -11.80 -9.27 25.81
CA ILE A 170 -12.12 -10.50 25.08
C ILE A 170 -13.39 -11.11 25.66
N MET A 171 -14.34 -11.46 24.80
CA MET A 171 -15.61 -12.06 25.16
C MET A 171 -15.88 -13.35 24.38
N ASP A 172 -16.66 -14.26 24.97
CA ASP A 172 -17.28 -15.35 24.22
C ASP A 172 -18.50 -14.85 23.40
N THR A 173 -19.11 -15.73 22.61
CA THR A 173 -20.29 -15.38 21.78
C THR A 173 -21.56 -15.11 22.60
N LYS A 174 -21.55 -15.38 23.90
CA LYS A 174 -22.64 -15.06 24.83
C LYS A 174 -22.41 -13.73 25.56
N GLY A 175 -21.29 -13.06 25.30
CA GLY A 175 -20.91 -11.79 25.92
C GLY A 175 -20.21 -11.93 27.28
N ALA A 176 -19.84 -13.14 27.69
CA ALA A 176 -19.09 -13.33 28.92
C ALA A 176 -17.65 -12.82 28.73
N GLN A 177 -17.20 -11.91 29.60
CA GLN A 177 -15.84 -11.37 29.55
C GLN A 177 -14.83 -12.41 30.05
N LEU A 178 -13.86 -12.74 29.21
CA LEU A 178 -12.80 -13.72 29.48
C LEU A 178 -11.50 -13.04 29.95
N LYS A 179 -11.12 -11.92 29.31
CA LYS A 179 -9.90 -11.15 29.62
C LYS A 179 -10.16 -9.66 29.40
N THR A 180 -9.62 -8.81 30.28
CA THR A 180 -9.71 -7.35 30.14
C THR A 180 -8.40 -6.69 30.55
N ASN A 181 -7.76 -5.98 29.61
CA ASN A 181 -6.49 -5.28 29.83
C ASN A 181 -6.59 -3.83 29.32
N ASN A 182 -5.78 -2.93 29.89
CA ASN A 182 -5.64 -1.56 29.40
C ASN A 182 -4.27 -1.38 28.73
N TYR A 183 -4.25 -0.75 27.56
CA TYR A 183 -3.03 -0.44 26.82
C TYR A 183 -2.96 1.06 26.54
N LYS A 184 -1.81 1.67 26.85
CA LYS A 184 -1.52 3.03 26.42
C LYS A 184 -1.26 3.01 24.91
N LEU A 185 -1.98 3.85 24.17
CA LEU A 185 -1.85 3.96 22.73
C LEU A 185 -0.81 5.00 22.34
N ASN A 186 0.07 4.60 21.43
CA ASN A 186 0.92 5.52 20.68
C ASN A 186 0.18 5.96 19.42
N GLN A 187 0.43 7.19 18.96
CA GLN A 187 0.05 7.58 17.60
C GLN A 187 0.70 6.62 16.60
N GLY A 188 -0.05 6.21 15.58
CA GLY A 188 0.31 5.11 14.70
C GLY A 188 -0.09 3.77 15.30
N SER A 189 0.88 2.88 15.52
CA SER A 189 0.66 1.46 15.85
C SER A 189 0.97 1.14 17.32
N THR A 190 0.04 0.43 17.97
CA THR A 190 0.23 -0.21 19.28
C THR A 190 -0.06 -1.70 19.15
N ARG A 191 0.94 -2.55 19.42
CA ARG A 191 0.84 -4.01 19.27
C ARG A 191 0.90 -4.71 20.62
N PHE A 192 0.08 -5.73 20.79
CA PHE A 192 0.13 -6.63 21.94
C PHE A 192 -0.27 -8.06 21.54
N GLN A 193 0.04 -9.01 22.41
CA GLN A 193 -0.32 -10.41 22.22
C GLN A 193 -1.50 -10.76 23.12
N THR A 194 -2.42 -11.57 22.61
CA THR A 194 -3.45 -12.24 23.42
C THR A 194 -3.42 -13.74 23.14
N ASP A 195 -3.52 -14.52 24.21
CA ASP A 195 -3.54 -15.98 24.15
C ASP A 195 -4.90 -16.48 24.62
N LEU A 196 -5.58 -17.20 23.74
CA LEU A 196 -6.89 -17.80 23.93
C LEU A 196 -6.83 -19.34 23.87
N SER A 197 -5.64 -19.93 23.84
CA SER A 197 -5.47 -21.40 23.79
C SER A 197 -6.15 -22.12 24.96
N GLU A 198 -6.31 -21.45 26.10
CA GLU A 198 -7.00 -21.96 27.29
C GLU A 198 -8.53 -22.00 27.17
N PHE A 199 -9.13 -21.25 26.23
CA PHE A 199 -10.59 -21.08 26.16
C PHE A 199 -11.30 -22.07 25.23
N GLY A 200 -10.58 -23.02 24.65
CA GLY A 200 -11.14 -24.00 23.70
C GLY A 200 -11.26 -23.45 22.28
N ARG A 201 -11.70 -24.31 21.36
CA ARG A 201 -11.89 -23.96 19.95
C ARG A 201 -13.21 -23.24 19.77
N GLY A 202 -13.24 -22.16 18.99
CA GLY A 202 -14.45 -21.38 18.81
C GLY A 202 -14.23 -19.95 18.31
N ILE A 203 -15.32 -19.18 18.37
CA ILE A 203 -15.33 -17.77 18.01
C ILE A 203 -15.30 -16.93 19.28
N TYR A 204 -14.46 -15.90 19.28
CA TYR A 204 -14.36 -14.90 20.34
C TYR A 204 -14.50 -13.51 19.74
N LEU A 205 -14.90 -12.55 20.58
CA LEU A 205 -14.98 -11.14 20.21
C LEU A 205 -13.92 -10.38 21.00
N LEU A 206 -13.10 -9.61 20.30
CA LEU A 206 -12.16 -8.66 20.88
C LEU A 206 -12.75 -7.27 20.70
N GLU A 207 -13.15 -6.63 21.78
CA GLU A 207 -13.60 -5.25 21.81
C GLU A 207 -12.45 -4.35 22.29
N VAL A 208 -12.24 -3.21 21.62
CA VAL A 208 -11.33 -2.16 22.06
C VAL A 208 -12.12 -0.88 22.23
N GLN A 209 -12.04 -0.29 23.42
CA GLN A 209 -12.69 0.96 23.78
C GLN A 209 -11.66 2.03 24.14
N THR A 210 -11.75 3.21 23.53
CA THR A 210 -10.99 4.42 23.91
C THR A 210 -11.93 5.62 23.97
N GLY A 211 -12.05 6.25 25.14
CA GLY A 211 -13.00 7.35 25.36
C GLY A 211 -14.43 6.96 24.94
N SER A 212 -14.98 7.66 23.95
CA SER A 212 -16.31 7.40 23.37
C SER A 212 -16.32 6.37 22.23
N TYR A 213 -15.16 5.91 21.77
CA TYR A 213 -15.04 5.00 20.63
C TYR A 213 -14.94 3.55 21.09
N SER A 214 -15.67 2.67 20.43
CA SER A 214 -15.54 1.22 20.59
C SER A 214 -15.51 0.55 19.22
N LYS A 215 -14.64 -0.45 19.04
CA LYS A 215 -14.59 -1.29 17.84
C LYS A 215 -14.37 -2.74 18.22
N THR A 216 -15.06 -3.64 17.52
CA THR A 216 -15.06 -5.08 17.82
C THR A 216 -14.52 -5.87 16.63
N LEU A 217 -13.61 -6.81 16.92
CA LEU A 217 -13.00 -7.73 15.98
C LEU A 217 -13.35 -9.18 16.35
N LYS A 218 -13.75 -9.97 15.36
CA LYS A 218 -13.98 -11.42 15.53
C LYS A 218 -12.67 -12.18 15.47
N LEU A 219 -12.39 -13.03 16.46
CA LEU A 219 -11.26 -13.95 16.50
C LEU A 219 -11.73 -15.40 16.36
N VAL A 220 -11.01 -16.22 15.60
CA VAL A 220 -11.36 -17.64 15.39
C VAL A 220 -10.21 -18.53 15.87
N VAL A 221 -10.49 -19.38 16.86
CA VAL A 221 -9.57 -20.40 17.39
C VAL A 221 -9.95 -21.78 16.82
N LEU A 222 -8.98 -22.45 16.18
CA LEU A 222 -9.16 -23.72 15.47
C LEU A 222 -8.84 -24.98 16.26
#